data_AF-A0A9E3AQM6-F1
#
_entry.id   AF-A0A9E3AQM6-F1
#
_cell.length_a   1.000
_cell.length_b   1.000
_cell.length_c   1.000
_cell.angle_alpha   90.00
_cell.angle_beta   90.00
_cell.angle_gamma   90.00
#
_symmetry.space_group_name_H-M   'P 1'
#
loop_
_entity.id
_entity.type
_entity.pdbx_description
1 polymer ?
#
loop_
_entity_poly.entity_id
_entity_poly.type
_entity_poly.pdbx_seq_one_letter_code
_entity_poly.pdbx_strand_id
1 'polypeptide(L)'
;MTVRIADGIIFLEGACAAEDAELLVAAFEAADGGPVVDLSECRHLHCALVQTLLHFGANVRGRSNNPFIRDFVAPALQLSAPGRVNLQPAFNGSIKMDQVSRKA
;
A
#
# COMPACT_ATOMS: atom_id res chain seq x y z
N MET A 1 16.08 1.12 14.26
CA MET A 1 15.27 -0.06 13.89
C MET A 1 13.83 0.25 14.15
N THR A 2 13.02 0.21 13.09
CA THR A 2 11.57 0.49 13.11
C THR A 2 10.72 -0.72 12.72
N VAL A 3 11.36 -1.82 12.31
CA VAL A 3 10.70 -3.09 11.96
C VAL A 3 10.75 -4.02 13.17
N ARG A 4 9.58 -4.38 13.70
CA ARG A 4 9.42 -5.32 14.81
C ARG A 4 8.50 -6.45 14.39
N ILE A 5 8.87 -7.69 14.66
CA ILE A 5 8.05 -8.87 14.34
C ILE A 5 7.54 -9.46 15.65
N ALA A 6 6.22 -9.62 15.78
CA ALA A 6 5.61 -10.29 16.92
C ALA A 6 4.30 -10.96 16.49
N ASP A 7 4.08 -12.20 16.95
CA ASP A 7 2.85 -12.97 16.72
C ASP A 7 2.44 -13.06 15.22
N GLY A 8 3.43 -13.17 14.33
CA GLY A 8 3.19 -13.22 12.87
C GLY A 8 2.81 -11.89 12.23
N ILE A 9 2.96 -10.78 12.96
CA ILE A 9 2.68 -9.42 12.49
C ILE A 9 4.00 -8.64 12.39
N ILE A 10 4.16 -7.92 11.29
CA ILE A 10 5.24 -6.96 11.10
C ILE A 10 4.71 -5.59 11.53
N PHE A 11 5.33 -4.99 12.54
CA PHE A 11 5.03 -3.64 13.00
C PHE A 11 6.06 -2.68 12.42
N LEU A 12 5.60 -1.62 11.76
CA LEU A 12 6.42 -0.51 11.30
C LEU A 12 6.20 0.70 12.21
N GLU A 13 7.18 0.99 13.06
CA GLU A 13 7.03 1.92 14.18
C GLU A 13 8.02 3.09 14.08
N GLY A 14 7.55 4.32 14.28
CA GLY A 14 8.40 5.51 14.20
C GLY A 14 8.80 5.88 12.78
N ALA A 15 10.04 6.30 12.59
CA ALA A 15 10.52 6.79 11.28
C ALA A 15 11.34 5.71 10.56
N CYS A 16 10.70 4.99 9.64
CA CYS A 16 11.31 3.88 8.91
C CYS A 16 12.14 4.42 7.75
N ALA A 17 13.46 4.20 7.81
CA ALA A 17 14.43 4.73 6.87
C ALA A 17 14.74 3.72 5.76
N ALA A 18 15.56 4.08 4.78
CA ALA A 18 15.84 3.21 3.63
C ALA A 18 16.51 1.88 4.04
N GLU A 19 17.31 1.92 5.10
CA GLU A 19 18.09 0.80 5.62
C GLU A 19 17.21 -0.28 6.25
N ASP A 20 16.01 0.08 6.70
CA ASP A 20 15.04 -0.87 7.26
C ASP A 20 14.39 -1.76 6.16
N ALA A 21 14.61 -1.46 4.87
CA ALA A 21 14.02 -2.21 3.76
C ALA A 21 14.53 -3.66 3.68
N GLU A 22 15.82 -3.89 3.93
CA GLU A 22 16.40 -5.24 3.90
C GLU A 22 15.83 -6.11 5.03
N LEU A 23 15.69 -5.55 6.23
CA LEU A 23 15.03 -6.20 7.37
C LEU A 23 13.57 -6.55 7.05
N LEU A 24 12.86 -5.65 6.36
CA LEU A 24 11.48 -5.88 5.96
C LEU A 24 11.37 -7.02 4.93
N VAL A 25 12.26 -7.08 3.94
CA VAL A 25 12.32 -8.18 2.96
C VAL A 25 12.55 -9.51 3.66
N ALA A 26 13.56 -9.58 4.54
CA ALA A 26 13.85 -10.79 5.30
C ALA A 26 12.66 -11.24 6.16
N ALA A 27 11.90 -10.30 6.74
CA ALA A 27 10.69 -10.59 7.50
C ALA A 27 9.57 -11.20 6.63
N PHE A 28 9.40 -10.72 5.39
CA PHE A 28 8.44 -11.29 4.44
C PHE A 28 8.86 -12.68 3.97
N GLU A 29 10.13 -12.88 3.65
CA GLU A 29 10.65 -14.18 3.19
C GLU A 29 10.60 -15.26 4.28
N ALA A 30 10.78 -14.88 5.55
CA ALA A 30 10.71 -15.79 6.68
C ALA A 30 9.27 -16.15 7.11
N ALA A 31 8.26 -15.43 6.62
CA ALA A 31 6.88 -15.61 7.04
C ALA A 31 6.10 -16.50 6.06
N ASP A 32 5.57 -17.62 6.55
CA ASP A 32 4.68 -18.47 5.78
C ASP A 32 3.31 -17.80 5.58
N GLY A 33 2.99 -17.40 4.36
CA GLY A 33 1.62 -17.02 3.97
C GLY A 33 1.28 -15.53 3.95
N GLY A 34 2.28 -14.64 3.88
CA GLY A 34 2.05 -13.21 3.69
C GLY A 34 1.63 -12.51 4.99
N PRO A 35 2.58 -12.04 5.81
CA PRO A 35 2.30 -11.47 7.12
C PRO A 35 1.50 -10.17 7.02
N VAL A 36 0.71 -9.90 8.06
CA VAL A 36 0.00 -8.63 8.20
C VAL A 36 0.98 -7.55 8.66
N VAL A 37 0.90 -6.36 8.07
CA VAL A 37 1.74 -5.22 8.42
C VAL A 37 0.91 -4.16 9.17
N ASP A 38 1.32 -3.80 10.38
CA ASP A 38 0.69 -2.73 11.17
C ASP A 38 1.45 -1.40 11.01
N LEU A 39 0.72 -0.36 10.61
CA LEU A 39 1.22 1.00 10.38
C LEU A 39 0.79 2.00 11.46
N SER A 40 0.13 1.58 12.54
CA SER A 40 -0.50 2.48 13.53
C SER A 40 0.51 3.45 14.15
N GLU A 41 1.69 2.94 14.51
CA GLU A 41 2.77 3.72 15.12
C GLU A 41 3.78 4.26 14.09
N CYS A 42 3.52 4.09 12.79
CA CYS A 42 4.39 4.57 11.74
C CYS A 42 4.27 6.09 11.60
N ARG A 43 5.38 6.81 11.71
CA ARG A 43 5.47 8.27 11.56
C ARG A 43 6.13 8.70 10.26
N HIS A 44 6.96 7.86 9.66
CA HIS A 44 7.56 8.07 8.36
C HIS A 44 7.88 6.72 7.72
N LEU A 45 7.72 6.62 6.40
CA LEU A 45 7.96 5.40 5.65
C LEU A 45 8.70 5.77 4.37
N HIS A 46 9.97 5.39 4.30
CA HIS A 46 10.80 5.65 3.13
C HIS A 46 10.23 4.93 1.89
N CYS A 47 10.46 5.50 0.70
CA CYS A 47 9.93 4.97 -0.56
C CYS A 47 10.35 3.50 -0.81
N ALA A 48 11.57 3.12 -0.41
CA ALA A 48 12.04 1.74 -0.49
C ALA A 48 11.13 0.75 0.26
N LEU A 49 10.66 1.11 1.47
CA LEU A 49 9.73 0.25 2.21
C LEU A 49 8.36 0.20 1.54
N VAL A 50 7.87 1.32 0.98
CA VAL A 50 6.62 1.33 0.21
C VAL A 50 6.74 0.34 -0.96
N GLN A 51 7.86 0.36 -1.68
CA GLN A 51 8.11 -0.53 -2.81
C GLN A 51 8.17 -1.99 -2.38
N THR A 52 8.83 -2.29 -1.25
CA THR A 52 8.82 -3.64 -0.66
C THR A 52 7.41 -4.09 -0.33
N LEU A 53 6.61 -3.25 0.35
CA LEU A 53 5.23 -3.58 0.70
C LEU A 53 4.35 -3.81 -0.54
N LEU A 54 4.53 -3.02 -1.59
CA LEU A 54 3.84 -3.22 -2.87
C LEU A 54 4.27 -4.52 -3.56
N HIS A 55 5.57 -4.81 -3.57
CA HIS A 55 6.14 -6.00 -4.19
C HIS A 55 5.58 -7.29 -3.59
N PHE A 56 5.50 -7.35 -2.26
CA PHE A 56 4.93 -8.49 -1.54
C PHE A 56 3.39 -8.48 -1.44
N GLY A 57 2.72 -7.45 -1.99
CA GLY A 57 1.27 -7.31 -1.89
C GLY A 57 0.79 -7.28 -0.44
N ALA A 58 1.52 -6.56 0.43
CA ALA A 58 1.35 -6.60 1.87
C ALA A 58 -0.10 -6.32 2.31
N ASN A 59 -0.62 -7.16 3.19
CA ASN A 59 -1.90 -6.90 3.85
C ASN A 59 -1.68 -5.91 5.01
N VAL A 60 -2.03 -4.64 4.80
CA VAL A 60 -1.78 -3.58 5.79
C VAL A 60 -3.00 -3.30 6.66
N ARG A 61 -2.75 -3.07 7.96
CA ARG A 61 -3.73 -2.62 8.96
C ARG A 61 -3.19 -1.45 9.77
N GLY A 62 -4.05 -0.90 10.62
CA GLY A 62 -3.70 0.20 11.51
C GLY A 62 -3.84 1.56 10.84
N ARG A 63 -4.13 2.59 11.64
CA ARG A 63 -4.32 3.96 11.18
C ARG A 63 -3.18 4.82 11.70
N SER A 64 -2.19 5.08 10.84
CA SER A 64 -1.06 5.96 11.15
C SER A 64 -1.53 7.38 11.53
N ASN A 65 -0.84 7.98 12.49
CA ASN A 65 -1.01 9.40 12.85
C ASN A 65 -0.39 10.35 11.80
N ASN A 66 0.44 9.86 10.88
CA ASN A 66 0.95 10.64 9.77
C ASN A 66 -0.13 10.76 8.66
N PRO A 67 -0.58 11.98 8.29
CA PRO A 67 -1.64 12.16 7.31
C PRO A 67 -1.30 11.59 5.93
N PHE A 68 -0.04 11.69 5.49
CA PHE A 68 0.37 11.18 4.19
C PHE A 68 0.29 9.65 4.13
N ILE A 69 0.77 8.98 5.18
CA ILE A 69 0.69 7.52 5.28
C ILE A 69 -0.78 7.07 5.34
N ARG A 70 -1.58 7.75 6.16
CA ARG A 70 -3.00 7.46 6.36
C ARG A 70 -3.84 7.65 5.10
N ASP A 71 -3.65 8.76 4.40
CA ASP A 71 -4.57 9.20 3.33
C ASP A 71 -4.14 8.72 1.94
N PHE A 72 -2.86 8.40 1.74
CA PHE A 72 -2.34 8.03 0.43
C PHE A 72 -1.66 6.65 0.42
N VAL A 73 -0.72 6.41 1.33
CA VAL A 73 0.10 5.18 1.30
C VAL A 73 -0.72 3.95 1.68
N ALA A 74 -1.40 3.97 2.83
CA ALA A 74 -2.18 2.83 3.31
C ALA A 74 -3.30 2.43 2.33
N PRO A 75 -4.10 3.36 1.75
CA PRO A 75 -5.06 3.02 0.71
C PRO A 75 -4.43 2.38 -0.54
N ALA A 76 -3.28 2.89 -1.02
CA ALA A 76 -2.59 2.31 -2.17
C ALA A 76 -2.15 0.87 -1.90
N LEU A 77 -1.59 0.59 -0.72
CA LEU A 77 -1.18 -0.76 -0.32
C LEU A 77 -2.38 -1.73 -0.21
N GLN A 78 -3.51 -1.26 0.32
CA GLN A 78 -4.75 -2.04 0.42
C GLN A 78 -5.41 -2.38 -0.92
N LEU A 79 -5.12 -1.59 -1.96
CA LEU A 79 -5.57 -1.85 -3.34
C LEU A 79 -4.67 -2.88 -4.04
N SER A 80 -3.40 -2.99 -3.63
CA SER A 80 -2.43 -3.92 -4.20
C SER A 80 -2.43 -5.31 -3.55
N ALA A 81 -3.11 -5.50 -2.42
CA ALA A 81 -3.16 -6.78 -1.71
C ALA A 81 -3.78 -7.91 -2.58
N PRO A 82 -3.22 -9.13 -2.56
CA PRO A 82 -3.67 -10.25 -3.39
C PRO A 82 -5.10 -10.65 -3.05
N GLY A 83 -5.91 -10.90 -4.09
CA GLY A 83 -7.33 -11.26 -3.97
C GLY A 83 -8.33 -10.14 -4.25
N ARG A 84 -7.89 -8.92 -4.65
CA ARG A 84 -8.75 -7.76 -4.94
C ARG A 84 -8.87 -7.36 -6.42
N VAL A 85 -8.65 -8.27 -7.37
CA VAL A 85 -8.89 -7.97 -8.79
C VAL A 85 -10.35 -8.23 -9.19
N ASN A 86 -11.19 -7.20 -9.02
CA ASN A 86 -12.20 -6.84 -10.03
C ASN A 86 -12.53 -5.35 -9.95
N LEU A 87 -11.56 -4.50 -10.31
CA LEU A 87 -11.85 -3.10 -10.60
C LEU A 87 -12.44 -3.04 -12.01
N GLN A 88 -13.77 -3.13 -12.13
CA GLN A 88 -14.43 -2.54 -13.29
C GLN A 88 -14.09 -1.05 -13.29
N PRO A 89 -13.59 -0.47 -14.40
CA PRO A 89 -13.43 0.97 -14.48
C PRO A 89 -14.82 1.59 -14.39
N ALA A 90 -15.06 2.39 -13.35
CA ALA A 90 -16.23 3.25 -13.23
C ALA A 90 -16.12 4.42 -14.23
N PHE A 91 -16.14 4.12 -15.53
CA PHE A 91 -16.39 5.10 -16.58
C PHE A 91 -17.80 4.84 -17.13
N ASN A 92 -18.81 5.24 -16.37
CA ASN A 92 -20.19 5.31 -16.85
C ASN A 92 -20.45 6.68 -17.48
N GLY A 93 -19.65 7.02 -18.49
CA GLY A 93 -19.80 8.21 -19.31
C GLY A 93 -19.94 7.81 -20.76
N SER A 94 -21.18 7.64 -21.24
CA SER A 94 -21.44 7.54 -22.68
C SER A 94 -21.01 8.86 -23.32
N ILE A 95 -19.89 8.86 -24.05
CA ILE A 95 -19.63 9.93 -25.01
C ILE A 95 -20.68 9.77 -26.10
N LYS A 96 -21.77 10.54 -26.00
CA LYS A 96 -22.69 10.71 -27.13
C LYS A 96 -21.93 11.47 -28.20
N MET A 97 -21.62 10.74 -29.28
CA MET A 97 -21.12 11.30 -30.52
C MET A 97 -22.29 11.98 -31.26
N ASP A 98 -22.77 13.10 -30.71
CA ASP A 98 -23.83 13.88 -31.33
C ASP A 98 -23.36 15.33 -31.49
N GLN A 99 -23.42 15.78 -32.76
CA GLN A 99 -23.39 17.18 -33.20
C GLN A 99 -22.01 17.85 -33.38
N VAL A 100 -21.28 17.44 -34.44
CA VAL A 100 -20.58 18.43 -35.28
C VAL A 100 -21.27 18.46 -36.64
N SER A 101 -22.47 19.02 -36.64
CA SER A 101 -23.05 19.62 -37.83
C SER A 101 -22.64 21.09 -37.81
N ARG A 102 -21.63 21.45 -38.60
CA ARG A 102 -21.52 22.80 -39.16
C ARG A 102 -21.35 22.68 -40.67
N LYS A 103 -22.46 23.05 -41.29
CA LYS A 103 -22.69 23.47 -42.68
C LYS A 103 -21.45 23.89 -43.48
N ALA A 104 -21.46 23.39 -44.72
CA ALA A 104 -20.98 23.94 -45.99
C ALA A 104 -20.26 25.29 -45.96
#